data_AF-A0A2I0X0X4-F1
#
_entry.id   AF-A0A2I0X0X4-F1
#
_cell.length_a   1.000
_cell.length_b   1.000
_cell.length_c   1.000
_cell.angle_alpha   90.00
_cell.angle_beta   90.00
_cell.angle_gamma   90.00
#
_symmetry.space_group_name_H-M   'P 1'
#
loop_
_entity.id
_entity.type
_entity.pdbx_description
1 polymer ?
#
loop_
_entity_poly.entity_id
_entity_poly.type
_entity_poly.pdbx_seq_one_letter_code
_entity_poly.pdbx_strand_id
1 'polypeptide(L)'
;MGGQRSEIGDSVIPVTVLDSLRESLSCVDELKGNIERFLLLAEPDVLAELTPLQRARAFLVMATSASALFSVRLSCSGIRTDEHPIRTELERLGLHEDKLRKYNDWNKAPLRPSLKLNPQAATRFIERSLPDLAPEQRKSLHDISRGKGDRTTSFMTSRAKKKTKYQSTEKPSVRAAAQEFLEKAARELFGSNDLSVKGPLQHLNSDNEYNEQMD
;
A
#
# COMPACT_ATOMS: atom_id res chain seq x y z
N MET A 1 72.13 -38.34 14.07
CA MET A 1 71.79 -37.43 12.95
C MET A 1 70.91 -38.20 11.98
N GLY A 2 69.66 -37.77 11.80
CA GLY A 2 68.69 -38.45 10.95
C GLY A 2 67.30 -37.88 11.15
N GLY A 3 67.14 -36.58 10.92
CA GLY A 3 65.84 -35.92 10.95
C GLY A 3 65.04 -36.32 9.71
N GLN A 4 63.97 -37.09 9.90
CA GLN A 4 62.95 -37.28 8.88
C GLN A 4 62.17 -35.98 8.75
N ARG A 5 62.46 -35.23 7.69
CA ARG A 5 61.57 -34.18 7.18
C ARG A 5 60.33 -34.90 6.64
N SER A 6 59.23 -34.80 7.38
CA SER A 6 57.92 -35.19 6.85
C SER A 6 57.62 -34.28 5.66
N GLU A 7 57.63 -34.88 4.47
CA GLU A 7 57.16 -34.25 3.25
C GLU A 7 55.69 -33.86 3.45
N ILE A 8 55.42 -32.56 3.37
CA ILE A 8 54.05 -32.03 3.33
C ILE A 8 53.54 -32.43 1.95
N GLY A 9 52.79 -33.52 1.90
CA GLY A 9 52.15 -34.02 0.69
C GLY A 9 51.31 -32.90 0.08
N ASP A 10 51.53 -32.70 -1.22
CA ASP A 10 50.76 -31.84 -2.11
C ASP A 10 49.29 -32.27 -2.05
N SER A 11 48.51 -31.63 -1.17
CA SER A 11 47.13 -32.04 -0.91
C SER A 11 46.26 -31.56 -2.07
N VAL A 12 46.03 -32.45 -3.04
CA VAL A 12 45.12 -32.23 -4.16
C VAL A 12 43.72 -31.94 -3.59
N ILE A 13 43.25 -30.70 -3.78
CA ILE A 13 41.91 -30.27 -3.36
C ILE A 13 40.88 -31.09 -4.15
N PRO A 14 39.87 -31.70 -3.51
CA PRO A 14 38.84 -32.44 -4.22
C PRO A 14 38.09 -31.55 -5.22
N VAL A 15 37.87 -32.07 -6.44
CA VAL A 15 37.16 -31.34 -7.52
C VAL A 15 35.78 -30.85 -7.07
N THR A 16 35.09 -31.64 -6.25
CA THR A 16 33.79 -31.28 -5.68
C THR A 16 33.84 -29.98 -4.86
N VAL A 17 34.93 -29.75 -4.12
CA VAL A 17 35.12 -28.52 -3.34
C VAL A 17 35.36 -27.33 -4.25
N LEU A 18 36.12 -27.52 -5.33
CA LEU A 18 36.37 -26.47 -6.34
C LEU A 18 35.08 -26.10 -7.08
N ASP A 19 34.26 -27.07 -7.44
CA ASP A 19 32.96 -26.85 -8.09
C ASP A 19 32.01 -26.08 -7.16
N SER A 20 31.88 -26.48 -5.90
CA SER A 20 31.06 -25.77 -4.91
C SER A 20 31.55 -24.34 -4.65
N LEU A 21 32.87 -24.11 -4.66
CA LEU A 21 33.44 -22.76 -4.52
C LEU A 21 33.12 -21.90 -5.75
N ARG A 22 33.22 -22.46 -6.94
CA ARG A 22 32.89 -21.77 -8.19
C ARG A 22 31.41 -21.41 -8.28
N GLU A 23 30.54 -22.33 -7.87
CA GLU A 23 29.10 -22.08 -7.77
C GLU A 23 28.80 -20.96 -6.76
N SER A 24 29.40 -21.03 -5.57
CA SER A 24 29.25 -20.01 -4.53
C SER A 24 29.69 -18.63 -5.02
N LEU A 25 30.83 -18.56 -5.73
CA LEU A 25 31.32 -17.30 -6.33
C LEU A 25 30.33 -16.76 -7.37
N SER A 26 29.82 -17.62 -8.25
CA SER A 26 28.80 -17.23 -9.24
C SER A 26 27.54 -16.67 -8.57
N CYS A 27 27.07 -17.28 -7.49
CA CYS A 27 25.91 -16.80 -6.73
C CYS A 27 26.18 -15.42 -6.08
N VAL A 28 27.39 -15.21 -5.55
CA VAL A 28 27.78 -13.92 -4.97
C VAL A 28 27.86 -12.82 -6.04
N ASP A 29 28.39 -13.13 -7.22
CA ASP A 29 28.46 -12.18 -8.34
C ASP A 29 27.06 -11.80 -8.85
N GLU A 30 26.15 -12.76 -8.96
CA GLU A 30 24.75 -12.51 -9.30
C GLU A 30 24.05 -11.64 -8.24
N LEU A 31 24.23 -11.98 -6.96
CA LEU A 31 23.68 -11.23 -5.85
C LEU A 31 24.21 -9.80 -5.83
N LYS A 32 25.51 -9.60 -6.08
CA LYS A 32 26.14 -8.27 -6.20
C LYS A 32 25.45 -7.45 -7.29
N GLY A 33 25.32 -7.99 -8.50
CA GLY A 33 24.68 -7.28 -9.62
C GLY A 33 23.22 -6.91 -9.32
N ASN A 34 22.48 -7.78 -8.64
CA ASN A 34 21.11 -7.51 -8.23
C ASN A 34 21.02 -6.45 -7.13
N ILE A 35 21.89 -6.50 -6.11
CA ILE A 35 21.94 -5.50 -5.04
C ILE A 35 22.35 -4.14 -5.58
N GLU A 36 23.34 -4.06 -6.46
CA GLU A 36 23.78 -2.80 -7.07
C GLU A 36 22.62 -2.15 -7.84
N ARG A 37 21.91 -2.93 -8.68
CA ARG A 37 20.69 -2.44 -9.37
C ARG A 37 19.61 -2.01 -8.40
N PHE A 38 19.40 -2.78 -7.34
CA PHE A 38 18.40 -2.43 -6.32
C PHE A 38 18.76 -1.13 -5.61
N LEU A 39 20.02 -0.95 -5.21
CA LEU A 39 20.53 0.23 -4.52
C LEU A 39 20.42 1.49 -5.39
N LEU A 40 20.67 1.38 -6.69
CA LEU A 40 20.45 2.47 -7.65
C LEU A 40 18.98 2.93 -7.71
N LEU A 41 18.04 2.04 -7.43
CA LEU A 41 16.60 2.34 -7.44
C LEU A 41 16.05 2.66 -6.04
N ALA A 42 16.80 2.35 -4.99
CA ALA A 42 16.38 2.47 -3.59
C ALA A 42 16.65 3.87 -3.02
N GLU A 43 16.37 4.91 -3.81
CA GLU A 43 16.42 6.29 -3.32
C GLU A 43 15.32 6.53 -2.28
N PRO A 44 15.56 7.36 -1.23
CA PRO A 44 14.57 7.60 -0.18
C PRO A 44 13.20 8.03 -0.70
N ASP A 45 13.18 8.90 -1.70
CA ASP A 45 11.95 9.41 -2.32
C ASP A 45 11.21 8.31 -3.09
N VAL A 46 11.94 7.50 -3.87
CA VAL A 46 11.38 6.35 -4.60
C VAL A 46 10.82 5.30 -3.63
N LEU A 47 11.51 5.03 -2.53
CA LEU A 47 11.03 4.13 -1.49
C LEU A 47 9.80 4.70 -0.77
N ALA A 48 9.68 6.02 -0.65
CA ALA A 48 8.52 6.67 -0.02
C ALA A 48 7.23 6.46 -0.83
N GLU A 49 7.32 6.40 -2.16
CA GLU A 49 6.20 6.15 -3.08
C GLU A 49 5.65 4.70 -3.02
N LEU A 50 6.43 3.76 -2.48
CA LEU A 50 5.99 2.38 -2.33
C LEU A 50 4.89 2.26 -1.27
N THR A 51 3.94 1.35 -1.50
CA THR A 51 2.98 0.99 -0.45
C THR A 51 3.73 0.50 0.79
N PRO A 52 3.19 0.69 2.02
CA PRO A 52 3.89 0.29 3.24
C PRO A 52 4.36 -1.18 3.23
N LEU A 53 3.57 -2.07 2.61
CA LEU A 53 3.91 -3.48 2.46
C LEU A 53 5.07 -3.71 1.47
N GLN A 54 5.07 -3.03 0.33
CA GLN A 54 6.17 -3.11 -0.65
C GLN A 54 7.46 -2.52 -0.08
N ARG A 55 7.37 -1.36 0.59
CA ARG A 55 8.51 -0.73 1.26
C ARG A 55 9.13 -1.64 2.33
N ALA A 56 8.30 -2.30 3.14
CA ALA A 56 8.79 -3.24 4.14
C ALA A 56 9.48 -4.46 3.51
N ARG A 57 9.00 -4.97 2.36
CA ARG A 57 9.68 -6.04 1.62
C ARG A 57 11.02 -5.60 1.06
N ALA A 58 11.08 -4.39 0.48
CA ALA A 58 12.31 -3.79 -0.02
C ALA A 58 13.39 -3.76 1.07
N PHE A 59 13.05 -3.26 2.27
CA PHE A 59 13.97 -3.26 3.41
C PHE A 59 14.33 -4.66 3.93
N LEU A 60 13.38 -5.60 3.94
CA LEU A 60 13.67 -6.98 4.34
C LEU A 60 14.67 -7.63 3.39
N VAL A 61 14.48 -7.48 2.07
CA VAL A 61 15.42 -7.99 1.06
C VAL A 61 16.81 -7.41 1.28
N MET A 62 16.92 -6.10 1.50
CA MET A 62 18.21 -5.45 1.81
C MET A 62 18.89 -6.03 3.04
N ALA A 63 18.14 -6.20 4.13
CA ALA A 63 18.68 -6.76 5.37
C ALA A 63 19.11 -8.23 5.18
N THR A 64 18.29 -9.04 4.53
CA THR A 64 18.61 -10.45 4.22
C THR A 64 19.83 -10.57 3.34
N SER A 65 19.94 -9.76 2.28
CA SER A 65 21.10 -9.70 1.40
C SER A 65 22.38 -9.33 2.16
N ALA A 66 22.33 -8.30 3.01
CA ALA A 66 23.47 -7.89 3.83
C ALA A 66 23.89 -8.98 4.83
N SER A 67 22.93 -9.61 5.52
CA SER A 67 23.19 -10.71 6.46
C SER A 67 23.73 -11.97 5.77
N ALA A 68 23.28 -12.27 4.54
CA ALA A 68 23.79 -13.38 3.74
C ALA A 68 25.24 -13.14 3.32
N LEU A 69 25.56 -11.96 2.78
CA LEU A 69 26.94 -11.59 2.42
C LEU A 69 27.87 -11.63 3.63
N PHE A 70 27.40 -11.14 4.77
CA PHE A 70 28.17 -11.19 6.01
C PHE A 70 28.39 -12.62 6.49
N SER A 71 27.37 -13.50 6.43
CA SER A 71 27.51 -14.92 6.73
C SER A 71 28.55 -15.60 5.82
N VAL A 72 28.52 -15.33 4.52
CA VAL A 72 29.52 -15.85 3.56
C VAL A 72 30.92 -15.38 3.94
N ARG A 73 31.10 -14.09 4.25
CA ARG A 73 32.39 -13.54 4.68
C ARG A 73 32.92 -14.24 5.94
N LEU A 74 32.06 -14.50 6.92
CA LEU A 74 32.43 -15.23 8.14
C LEU A 74 32.91 -16.65 7.81
N SER A 75 32.15 -17.37 6.99
CA SER A 75 32.53 -18.73 6.55
C SER A 75 33.85 -18.74 5.78
N CYS A 76 34.09 -17.78 4.89
CA CYS A 76 35.37 -17.62 4.18
C CYS A 76 36.53 -17.26 5.12
N SER A 77 36.24 -16.69 6.29
CA SER A 77 37.24 -16.39 7.33
C SER A 77 37.46 -17.56 8.30
N GLY A 78 36.80 -18.71 8.08
CA GLY A 78 36.85 -19.88 8.96
C GLY A 78 36.02 -19.73 10.25
N ILE A 79 35.15 -18.73 10.33
CA ILE A 79 34.28 -18.51 11.50
C ILE A 79 32.99 -19.30 11.31
N ARG A 80 32.63 -20.11 12.31
CA ARG A 80 31.37 -20.87 12.30
C ARG A 80 30.18 -19.95 12.50
N THR A 81 29.25 -19.97 11.54
CA THR A 81 28.03 -19.15 11.58
C THR A 81 27.04 -19.57 12.67
N ASP A 82 27.05 -20.84 13.09
CA ASP A 82 26.10 -21.40 14.08
C ASP A 82 26.31 -20.83 15.50
N GLU A 83 27.56 -20.54 15.83
CA GLU A 83 27.97 -20.01 17.15
C GLU A 83 28.08 -18.48 17.13
N HIS A 84 27.95 -17.87 15.94
CA HIS A 84 28.10 -16.45 15.75
C HIS A 84 26.75 -15.71 15.96
N PRO A 85 26.73 -14.49 16.52
CA PRO A 85 25.50 -13.67 16.68
C PRO A 85 24.72 -13.38 15.40
N ILE A 86 25.28 -13.68 14.23
CA ILE A 86 24.58 -13.58 12.95
C ILE A 86 23.39 -14.55 12.89
N ARG A 87 23.46 -15.68 13.59
CA ARG A 87 22.37 -16.65 13.67
C ARG A 87 21.10 -16.01 14.25
N THR A 88 21.23 -15.26 15.35
CA THR A 88 20.08 -14.57 15.96
C THR A 88 19.53 -13.46 15.08
N GLU A 89 20.38 -12.82 14.26
CA GLU A 89 19.90 -11.86 13.26
C GLU A 89 19.12 -12.54 12.12
N LEU A 90 19.57 -13.70 11.64
CA LEU A 90 18.82 -14.48 10.63
C LEU A 90 17.46 -14.94 11.18
N GLU A 91 17.40 -15.38 12.43
CA GLU A 91 16.14 -15.70 13.11
C GLU A 91 15.21 -14.46 13.20
N ARG A 92 15.77 -13.30 13.54
CA ARG A 92 15.01 -12.04 13.60
C ARG A 92 14.45 -11.67 12.23
N LEU A 93 15.21 -11.84 11.15
CA LEU A 93 14.73 -11.61 9.78
C LEU A 93 13.62 -12.58 9.39
N GLY A 94 13.73 -13.86 9.74
CA GLY A 94 12.67 -14.85 9.54
C GLY A 94 11.36 -14.46 10.24
N LEU A 95 11.43 -13.95 11.47
CA LEU A 95 10.26 -13.42 12.17
C LEU A 95 9.60 -12.24 11.44
N HIS A 96 10.40 -11.38 10.78
CA HIS A 96 9.89 -10.27 10.00
C HIS A 96 9.27 -10.73 8.67
N GLU A 97 9.84 -11.74 8.03
CA GLU A 97 9.26 -12.38 6.85
C GLU A 97 7.88 -12.98 7.17
N ASP A 98 7.77 -13.72 8.28
CA ASP A 98 6.51 -14.30 8.72
C ASP A 98 5.44 -13.27 9.06
N LYS A 99 5.86 -12.13 9.64
CA LYS A 99 4.95 -10.98 9.84
C LYS A 99 4.45 -10.47 8.49
N LEU A 100 5.34 -10.25 7.52
CA LEU A 100 4.94 -9.75 6.19
C LEU A 100 4.03 -10.72 5.43
N ARG A 101 4.26 -12.04 5.58
CA ARG A 101 3.43 -13.10 5.00
C ARG A 101 1.97 -12.97 5.47
N LYS A 102 1.75 -12.81 6.77
CA LYS A 102 0.41 -12.63 7.36
C LYS A 102 -0.34 -11.43 6.79
N TYR A 103 0.34 -10.30 6.58
CA TYR A 103 -0.28 -9.11 5.98
C TYR A 103 -0.62 -9.29 4.50
N ASN A 104 0.15 -10.10 3.79
CA ASN A 104 -0.14 -10.44 2.40
C ASN A 104 -1.46 -11.22 2.28
N ASP A 105 -1.74 -12.08 3.27
CA ASP A 105 -2.98 -12.86 3.33
C ASP A 105 -4.17 -12.04 3.83
N TRP A 106 -3.95 -11.03 4.68
CA TRP A 106 -5.00 -10.09 5.10
C TRP A 106 -5.58 -9.26 3.97
N ASN A 107 -4.78 -8.88 2.97
CA ASN A 107 -5.30 -8.20 1.77
C ASN A 107 -6.16 -9.13 0.88
N LYS A 108 -6.05 -10.44 1.04
CA LYS A 108 -6.84 -11.45 0.30
C LYS A 108 -8.07 -11.91 1.06
N ALA A 109 -8.09 -11.74 2.38
CA ALA A 109 -9.26 -12.02 3.19
C ALA A 109 -10.40 -11.04 2.81
N PRO A 110 -11.67 -11.48 2.78
CA PRO A 110 -12.80 -10.58 2.62
C PRO A 110 -12.64 -9.43 3.62
N LEU A 111 -12.77 -8.18 3.14
CA LEU A 111 -12.73 -6.95 3.96
C LEU A 111 -13.32 -7.26 5.32
N ARG A 112 -12.51 -7.07 6.37
CA ARG A 112 -12.72 -7.57 7.74
C ARG A 112 -14.22 -7.78 8.09
N PRO A 113 -14.60 -8.87 8.76
CA PRO A 113 -15.97 -9.03 9.27
C PRO A 113 -16.45 -7.88 10.18
N SER A 114 -15.54 -7.02 10.67
CA SER A 114 -15.86 -5.78 11.39
C SER A 114 -16.51 -4.69 10.52
N LEU A 115 -16.38 -4.73 9.19
CA LEU A 115 -17.11 -3.85 8.27
C LEU A 115 -18.48 -4.45 7.88
N LYS A 116 -18.97 -5.46 8.62
CA LYS A 116 -20.37 -5.85 8.52
C LYS A 116 -21.15 -4.99 9.50
N LEU A 117 -21.93 -4.04 8.95
CA LEU A 117 -22.89 -3.27 9.73
C LEU A 117 -23.80 -4.23 10.49
N ASN A 118 -23.86 -4.15 11.82
CA ASN A 118 -24.85 -4.86 12.61
C ASN A 118 -26.18 -4.10 12.48
N PRO A 119 -27.15 -4.60 11.68
CA PRO A 119 -28.35 -3.84 11.39
C PRO A 119 -29.25 -3.71 12.64
N GLN A 120 -29.16 -4.66 13.58
CA GLN A 120 -29.88 -4.56 14.86
C GLN A 120 -29.30 -3.48 15.77
N ALA A 121 -27.97 -3.37 15.84
CA ALA A 121 -27.33 -2.29 16.56
C ALA A 121 -27.65 -0.94 15.91
N ALA A 122 -27.56 -0.84 14.57
CA ALA A 122 -27.89 0.37 13.83
C ALA A 122 -29.34 0.83 14.09
N THR A 123 -30.31 -0.08 14.07
CA THR A 123 -31.71 0.25 14.40
C THR A 123 -31.84 0.83 15.81
N ARG A 124 -31.17 0.25 16.83
CA ARG A 124 -31.18 0.80 18.20
C ARG A 124 -30.57 2.20 18.27
N PHE A 125 -29.45 2.44 17.57
CA PHE A 125 -28.83 3.76 17.52
C PHE A 125 -29.75 4.79 16.85
N ILE A 126 -30.41 4.42 15.75
CA ILE A 126 -31.33 5.30 15.02
C ILE A 126 -32.55 5.63 15.87
N GLU A 127 -33.19 4.64 16.47
CA GLU A 127 -34.37 4.82 17.32
C GLU A 127 -34.08 5.70 18.55
N ARG A 128 -32.89 5.56 19.14
CA ARG A 128 -32.51 6.37 20.30
C ARG A 128 -32.14 7.81 19.92
N SER A 129 -31.54 8.00 18.75
CA SER A 129 -31.09 9.32 18.29
C SER A 129 -32.23 10.17 17.71
N LEU A 130 -33.30 9.52 17.26
CA LEU A 130 -34.44 10.16 16.60
C LEU A 130 -35.76 9.77 17.31
N PRO A 131 -36.13 10.50 18.39
CA PRO A 131 -37.32 10.17 19.18
C PRO A 131 -38.64 10.31 18.39
N ASP A 132 -38.68 11.15 17.36
CA ASP A 132 -39.90 11.46 16.59
C ASP A 132 -40.07 10.60 15.32
N LEU A 133 -39.54 9.38 15.30
CA LEU A 133 -39.79 8.47 14.19
C LEU A 133 -41.27 8.06 14.12
N ALA A 134 -41.86 8.18 12.93
CA ALA A 134 -43.22 7.69 12.67
C ALA A 134 -43.27 6.17 12.93
N PRO A 135 -44.41 5.63 13.42
CA PRO A 135 -44.53 4.21 13.78
C PRO A 135 -44.28 3.28 12.58
N GLU A 136 -44.58 3.73 11.37
CA GLU A 136 -44.28 3.00 10.13
C GLU A 136 -42.77 2.92 9.84
N GLN A 137 -42.03 4.00 10.13
CA GLN A 137 -40.58 4.04 9.98
C GLN A 137 -39.89 3.13 11.01
N ARG A 138 -40.37 3.10 12.25
CA ARG A 138 -39.84 2.16 13.28
C ARG A 138 -40.06 0.70 12.90
N LYS A 139 -41.26 0.36 12.40
CA LYS A 139 -41.55 -1.00 11.90
C LYS A 139 -40.64 -1.37 10.73
N SER A 140 -40.46 -0.46 9.76
CA SER A 140 -39.55 -0.66 8.63
C SER A 140 -38.10 -0.90 9.07
N LEU A 141 -37.57 -0.12 10.01
CA LEU A 141 -36.22 -0.32 10.57
C LEU A 141 -36.08 -1.67 11.28
N HIS A 142 -37.12 -2.11 12.00
CA HIS A 142 -37.13 -3.43 12.63
C HIS A 142 -37.15 -4.57 11.62
N ASP A 143 -37.90 -4.45 10.52
CA ASP A 143 -37.95 -5.45 9.46
C ASP A 143 -36.61 -5.57 8.70
N ILE A 144 -35.95 -4.42 8.46
CA ILE A 144 -34.59 -4.37 7.92
C ILE A 144 -33.59 -5.02 8.88
N SER A 145 -33.72 -4.78 10.20
CA SER A 145 -32.85 -5.38 11.22
C SER A 145 -32.96 -6.90 11.35
N ARG A 146 -34.15 -7.45 11.05
CA ARG A 146 -34.42 -8.90 11.06
C ARG A 146 -34.11 -9.58 9.72
N GLY A 147 -33.70 -8.83 8.70
CA GLY A 147 -33.46 -9.35 7.36
C GLY A 147 -34.73 -9.72 6.59
N LYS A 148 -35.90 -9.23 7.03
CA LYS A 148 -37.21 -9.45 6.38
C LYS A 148 -37.58 -8.37 5.35
N GLY A 149 -36.76 -7.33 5.20
CA GLY A 149 -36.93 -6.33 4.15
C GLY A 149 -36.53 -6.89 2.78
N ASP A 150 -37.45 -6.88 1.82
CA ASP A 150 -37.20 -7.16 0.41
C ASP A 150 -35.95 -6.41 -0.08
N ARG A 151 -34.88 -7.15 -0.39
CA ARG A 151 -33.58 -6.58 -0.76
C ARG A 151 -33.54 -5.90 -2.13
N THR A 152 -34.66 -5.79 -2.87
CA THR A 152 -34.58 -5.43 -4.30
C THR A 152 -35.62 -4.40 -4.78
N THR A 153 -36.70 -4.11 -4.06
CA THR A 153 -37.85 -3.41 -4.68
C THR A 153 -38.09 -1.97 -4.24
N SER A 154 -37.58 -1.51 -3.10
CA SER A 154 -37.95 -0.17 -2.57
C SER A 154 -37.03 0.98 -3.00
N PHE A 155 -35.71 0.73 -3.12
CA PHE A 155 -34.77 1.81 -3.47
C PHE A 155 -34.78 2.22 -4.96
N MET A 156 -35.25 1.36 -5.87
CA MET A 156 -35.38 1.72 -7.29
C MET A 156 -36.75 2.32 -7.65
N THR A 157 -37.80 2.07 -6.87
CA THR A 157 -39.17 2.46 -7.23
C THR A 157 -39.55 3.88 -6.81
N SER A 158 -38.85 4.49 -5.84
CA SER A 158 -39.11 5.88 -5.43
C SER A 158 -38.53 6.92 -6.40
N ARG A 159 -37.45 6.58 -7.12
CA ARG A 159 -36.84 7.48 -8.12
C ARG A 159 -37.57 7.48 -9.46
N ALA A 160 -38.36 6.44 -9.76
CA ALA A 160 -39.08 6.27 -11.02
C ALA A 160 -40.40 7.06 -11.12
N LYS A 161 -40.91 7.64 -10.02
CA LYS A 161 -42.23 8.31 -9.99
C LYS A 161 -42.22 9.84 -9.97
N LYS A 162 -41.07 10.51 -9.87
CA LYS A 162 -40.99 11.96 -10.14
C LYS A 162 -40.79 12.21 -11.64
N LYS A 163 -41.90 12.10 -12.39
CA LYS A 163 -41.97 12.53 -13.79
C LYS A 163 -41.94 14.07 -13.84
N THR A 164 -40.80 14.64 -14.15
CA THR A 164 -40.75 15.95 -14.81
C THR A 164 -40.75 15.68 -16.32
N LYS A 165 -41.80 16.16 -17.00
CA LYS A 165 -41.89 16.25 -18.46
C LYS A 165 -40.62 16.89 -19.01
N TYR A 166 -39.77 16.14 -19.70
CA TYR A 166 -38.87 16.68 -20.69
C TYR A 166 -38.78 15.72 -21.87
N GLN A 167 -39.00 16.29 -23.05
CA GLN A 167 -39.04 15.63 -24.34
C GLN A 167 -37.74 14.86 -24.60
N SER A 168 -37.88 13.71 -25.24
CA SER A 168 -36.78 12.94 -25.78
C SER A 168 -36.12 13.70 -26.93
N THR A 169 -35.00 14.35 -26.65
CA THR A 169 -34.00 14.65 -27.68
C THR A 169 -32.88 13.64 -27.54
N GLU A 170 -32.49 13.07 -28.69
CA GLU A 170 -31.45 12.04 -28.85
C GLU A 170 -30.26 12.31 -27.93
N LYS A 171 -30.01 11.38 -27.00
CA LYS A 171 -28.90 11.52 -26.06
C LYS A 171 -27.61 11.27 -26.84
N PRO A 172 -26.65 12.21 -26.85
CA PRO A 172 -25.33 11.91 -27.36
C PRO A 172 -24.73 10.76 -26.54
N SER A 173 -23.89 9.94 -27.19
CA SER A 173 -23.12 8.88 -26.55
C SER A 173 -22.50 9.37 -25.24
N VAL A 174 -22.52 8.53 -24.20
CA VAL A 174 -21.97 8.85 -22.86
C VAL A 174 -20.56 9.43 -22.95
N ARG A 175 -19.78 8.96 -23.94
CA ARG A 175 -18.43 9.46 -24.22
C ARG A 175 -18.40 10.91 -24.68
N ALA A 176 -19.34 11.32 -25.53
CA ALA A 176 -19.45 12.70 -26.02
C ALA A 176 -19.89 13.66 -24.90
N ALA A 177 -20.87 13.25 -24.08
CA ALA A 177 -21.29 14.04 -22.92
C ALA A 177 -20.17 14.20 -21.87
N ALA A 178 -19.37 13.15 -21.65
CA ALA A 178 -18.22 13.22 -20.76
C ALA A 178 -17.13 14.14 -21.31
N GLN A 179 -16.85 14.06 -22.61
CA GLN A 179 -15.86 14.91 -23.27
C GLN A 179 -16.25 16.39 -23.23
N GLU A 180 -17.51 16.71 -23.49
CA GLU A 180 -18.02 18.08 -23.41
C GLU A 180 -17.94 18.65 -21.99
N PHE A 181 -18.26 17.83 -20.98
CA PHE A 181 -18.12 18.22 -19.59
C PHE A 181 -16.67 18.53 -19.21
N LEU A 182 -15.72 17.69 -19.64
CA LEU A 182 -14.29 17.89 -19.39
C LEU A 182 -13.76 19.14 -20.10
N GLU A 183 -14.17 19.39 -21.33
CA GLU A 183 -13.78 20.58 -22.09
C GLU A 183 -14.33 21.86 -21.46
N LYS A 184 -15.59 21.81 -21.00
CA LYS A 184 -16.20 22.92 -20.27
C LYS A 184 -15.47 23.21 -18.95
N ALA A 185 -15.14 22.18 -18.18
CA ALA A 185 -14.39 22.32 -16.94
C ALA A 185 -12.98 22.89 -17.17
N ALA A 186 -12.30 22.46 -18.23
CA ALA A 186 -11.00 23.00 -18.62
C ALA A 186 -11.10 24.50 -18.97
N ARG A 187 -12.15 24.90 -19.69
CA ARG A 187 -12.40 26.30 -20.03
C ARG A 187 -12.70 27.16 -18.80
N GLU A 188 -13.38 26.62 -17.79
CA GLU A 188 -13.66 27.32 -16.53
C GLU A 188 -12.42 27.43 -15.63
N LEU A 189 -11.51 26.43 -15.67
CA LEU A 189 -10.27 26.43 -14.88
C LEU A 189 -9.15 27.30 -15.47
N PHE A 190 -9.03 27.34 -16.80
CA PHE A 190 -7.95 28.04 -17.51
C PHE A 190 -8.44 29.30 -18.24
N GLY A 191 -9.58 29.85 -17.81
CA GLY A 191 -10.37 30.85 -18.53
C GLY A 191 -9.57 31.96 -19.23
N SER A 192 -10.01 32.25 -20.46
CA SER A 192 -9.72 33.48 -21.20
C SER A 192 -9.98 34.71 -20.34
N ASN A 193 -9.13 35.73 -20.50
CA ASN A 193 -8.93 36.99 -19.76
C ASN A 193 -10.15 37.88 -19.40
N ASP A 194 -11.29 37.33 -18.99
CA ASP A 194 -12.37 38.11 -18.39
C ASP A 194 -12.49 37.82 -16.89
N LEU A 195 -12.09 38.82 -16.11
CA LEU A 195 -12.10 38.91 -14.65
C LEU A 195 -13.48 38.61 -14.06
N SER A 196 -13.80 37.35 -13.80
CA SER A 196 -14.78 36.95 -12.78
C SER A 196 -14.67 35.45 -12.49
N VAL A 197 -13.65 35.04 -11.72
CA VAL A 197 -13.58 33.70 -11.14
C VAL A 197 -14.68 33.57 -10.08
N LYS A 198 -15.80 32.91 -10.42
CA LYS A 198 -16.78 32.42 -9.44
C LYS A 198 -16.45 30.97 -9.08
N GLY A 199 -15.54 30.80 -8.13
CA GLY A 199 -15.25 29.53 -7.48
C GLY A 199 -15.40 29.66 -5.95
N PRO A 200 -15.58 28.55 -5.21
CA PRO A 200 -15.85 28.56 -3.76
C PRO A 200 -14.65 28.97 -2.88
N LEU A 201 -13.49 29.23 -3.47
CA LEU A 201 -12.28 29.62 -2.78
C LEU A 201 -12.01 31.11 -3.07
N GLN A 202 -12.75 31.98 -2.38
CA GLN A 202 -12.37 33.39 -2.30
C GLN A 202 -11.08 33.50 -1.48
N HIS A 203 -10.01 33.98 -2.10
CA HIS A 203 -8.87 34.54 -1.37
C HIS A 203 -9.37 35.77 -0.61
N LEU A 204 -9.37 35.69 0.72
CA LEU A 204 -9.46 36.86 1.58
C LEU A 204 -8.12 37.60 1.45
N ASN A 205 -8.11 38.68 0.67
CA ASN A 205 -7.04 39.65 0.71
C ASN A 205 -7.02 40.29 2.11
N SER A 206 -5.93 40.05 2.84
CA SER A 206 -5.57 40.74 4.06
C SER A 206 -4.86 42.03 3.69
N ASP A 207 -5.63 43.07 3.39
CA ASP A 207 -5.11 44.43 3.35
C ASP A 207 -5.12 45.00 4.77
N ASN A 208 -3.94 45.18 5.36
CA ASN A 208 -3.71 46.11 6.47
C ASN A 208 -2.28 46.64 6.34
N GLU A 209 -2.16 47.70 5.54
CA GLU A 209 -1.02 48.63 5.54
C GLU A 209 -0.95 49.32 6.92
N TYR A 210 0.13 49.08 7.66
CA TYR A 210 0.50 49.93 8.79
C TYR A 210 1.21 51.17 8.26
N ASN A 211 0.53 52.30 8.41
CA ASN A 211 1.05 53.64 8.19
C ASN A 211 1.67 54.11 9.52
N GLU A 212 3.00 54.21 9.60
CA GLU A 212 3.69 54.72 10.78
C GLU A 212 4.35 56.06 10.42
N GLN A 213 3.76 57.16 10.92
CA GLN A 213 4.31 58.51 10.81
C GLN A 213 4.02 59.29 12.10
N MET A 214 5.11 59.87 12.65
CA MET A 214 5.22 60.83 13.78
C MET A 214 4.97 60.24 15.19
N ASP A 215 5.82 60.44 16.20
CA ASP A 215 6.76 61.53 16.53
C ASP A 215 8.15 61.04 16.99
#